data_AF-A0A2D7MRU9-F1
#
_entry.id   AF-A0A2D7MRU9-F1
#
_cell.length_a   1.000
_cell.length_b   1.000
_cell.length_c   1.000
_cell.angle_alpha   90.00
_cell.angle_beta   90.00
_cell.angle_gamma   90.00
#
_symmetry.space_group_name_H-M   'P 1'
#
loop_
_entity.id
_entity.type
_entity.pdbx_description
1 polymer ?
#
loop_
_entity_poly.entity_id
_entity_poly.type
_entity_poly.pdbx_seq_one_letter_code
_entity_poly.pdbx_strand_id
1 'polypeptide(L)'
;MKSHMKRKSIFERIPHAITMLFGIIVLVSILTYILPAGTYERIIVDGRSRVVPNSYKIIASTPINVLDMFKAIPLGFKAGVEIIFIVLAGGIMFGFMEKSKAIENAVGSNCIFYGL
;
A
#
# COMPACT_ATOMS: atom_id res chain seq x y z
N MET A 1 -17.71 22.03 -42.97
CA MET A 1 -17.29 22.37 -41.59
C MET A 1 -18.01 21.44 -40.61
N LYS A 2 -17.46 20.25 -40.29
CA LYS A 2 -18.00 19.38 -39.23
C LYS A 2 -16.95 19.26 -38.12
N SER A 3 -17.20 19.97 -37.02
CA SER A 3 -16.42 19.88 -35.79
C SER A 3 -16.73 18.55 -35.10
N HIS A 4 -15.86 17.56 -35.28
CA HIS A 4 -15.92 16.30 -34.55
C HIS A 4 -15.50 16.54 -33.08
N MET A 5 -16.46 16.84 -32.22
CA MET A 5 -16.28 16.80 -30.77
C MET A 5 -16.06 15.35 -30.31
N LYS A 6 -14.80 15.00 -30.04
CA LYS A 6 -14.38 13.73 -29.47
C LYS A 6 -14.80 13.68 -27.99
N ARG A 7 -15.85 12.92 -27.67
CA ARG A 7 -16.29 12.67 -26.29
C ARG A 7 -15.20 11.83 -25.59
N LYS A 8 -14.38 12.45 -24.73
CA LYS A 8 -13.33 11.74 -23.97
C LYS A 8 -13.95 10.63 -23.14
N SER A 9 -13.37 9.43 -23.29
CA SER A 9 -13.80 8.21 -22.62
C SER A 9 -13.54 8.32 -21.12
N ILE A 10 -14.48 7.83 -20.31
CA ILE A 10 -14.41 7.77 -18.84
C ILE A 10 -13.11 7.11 -18.33
N PHE A 11 -12.48 6.27 -19.14
CA PHE A 11 -11.22 5.58 -18.84
C PHE A 11 -9.98 6.48 -18.95
N GLU A 12 -9.99 7.51 -19.80
CA GLU A 12 -8.91 8.52 -19.89
C GLU A 12 -8.93 9.52 -18.72
N ARG A 13 -9.96 9.46 -17.86
CA ARG A 13 -10.11 10.30 -16.68
C ARG A 13 -9.76 9.59 -15.38
N ILE A 14 -9.46 8.28 -15.41
CA ILE A 14 -9.06 7.55 -14.20
C ILE A 14 -7.69 8.09 -13.79
N PRO A 15 -7.58 8.79 -12.64
CA PRO A 15 -6.29 9.27 -12.18
C PRO A 15 -5.39 8.08 -11.88
N HIS A 16 -4.09 8.20 -12.15
CA HIS A 16 -3.13 7.16 -11.77
C HIS A 16 -3.25 6.83 -10.28
N ALA A 17 -2.98 5.57 -9.91
CA ALA A 17 -3.04 5.11 -8.52
C ALA A 17 -2.26 6.00 -7.55
N ILE A 18 -1.11 6.55 -7.97
CA ILE A 18 -0.30 7.48 -7.17
C ILE A 18 -1.05 8.80 -6.92
N THR A 19 -1.74 9.34 -7.92
CA THR A 19 -2.54 10.57 -7.78
C THR A 19 -3.74 10.35 -6.86
N MET A 20 -4.40 9.20 -6.95
CA MET A 20 -5.47 8.81 -6.03
C MET A 20 -4.97 8.70 -4.59
N LEU A 21 -3.83 8.01 -4.39
CA LEU A 21 -3.22 7.87 -3.07
C LEU A 21 -2.84 9.22 -2.46
N PHE A 22 -2.24 10.11 -3.24
CA PHE A 22 -1.92 11.47 -2.79
C PHE A 22 -3.18 12.24 -2.36
N GLY A 23 -4.27 12.14 -3.13
CA GLY A 23 -5.55 12.76 -2.77
C GLY A 23 -6.10 12.26 -1.43
N ILE A 24 -6.00 10.94 -1.17
CA ILE A 24 -6.44 10.35 0.10
C ILE A 24 -5.59 10.85 1.26
N ILE A 25 -4.26 10.95 1.10
CA ILE A 25 -3.35 11.46 2.13
C ILE A 25 -3.72 12.90 2.53
N VAL A 26 -3.99 13.77 1.54
CA VAL A 26 -4.42 15.15 1.78
C VAL A 26 -5.77 15.19 2.50
N LEU A 27 -6.74 14.39 2.05
CA LEU A 27 -8.07 14.31 2.66
C LEU A 27 -8.00 13.88 4.14
N VAL A 28 -7.25 12.81 4.44
CA VAL A 28 -7.08 12.30 5.80
C VAL A 28 -6.33 13.31 6.69
N SER A 29 -5.35 14.02 6.13
CA SER A 29 -4.62 15.06 6.87
C SER A 29 -5.55 16.20 7.29
N ILE A 30 -6.43 16.66 6.40
CA ILE A 30 -7.47 17.66 6.73
C ILE A 30 -8.43 17.11 7.79
N LEU A 31 -8.85 15.85 7.66
CA LEU A 31 -9.76 15.22 8.61
C LEU A 31 -9.15 15.10 10.03
N THR A 32 -7.83 15.00 10.13
CA THR A 32 -7.10 14.93 11.42
C THR A 32 -7.21 16.24 12.22
N TYR A 33 -7.55 17.37 11.60
CA TYR A 33 -7.82 18.62 12.32
C TYR A 33 -9.21 18.64 12.98
N ILE A 34 -10.17 17.86 12.45
CA ILE A 34 -11.55 17.80 12.96
C ILE A 34 -11.67 16.72 14.05
N LEU A 35 -10.93 15.63 13.93
CA LEU A 35 -10.92 14.51 14.89
C LEU A 35 -9.79 14.67 15.92
N PRO A 36 -10.10 15.03 17.19
CA PRO A 36 -9.10 15.03 18.25
C PRO A 36 -8.62 13.62 18.56
N ALA A 37 -7.35 13.48 18.90
CA ALA A 37 -6.81 12.22 19.38
C ALA A 37 -7.44 11.86 20.73
N GLY A 38 -7.98 10.64 20.85
CA GLY A 38 -8.53 10.11 22.08
C GLY A 38 -7.79 8.85 22.50
N THR A 39 -7.36 8.76 23.76
CA THR A 39 -6.72 7.57 24.30
C THR A 39 -7.58 6.93 25.37
N TYR A 40 -7.63 5.59 25.34
CA TYR A 40 -8.22 4.79 26.40
C TYR A 40 -7.11 4.25 27.27
N GLU A 41 -7.21 4.48 28.58
CA GLU A 41 -6.26 3.94 29.55
C GLU A 41 -6.37 2.41 29.58
N ARG A 42 -5.26 1.72 29.36
CA ARG A 42 -5.16 0.26 29.35
C ARG A 42 -4.46 -0.17 30.63
N ILE A 43 -5.17 -0.92 31.46
CA ILE A 43 -4.60 -1.54 32.66
C ILE A 43 -4.41 -3.04 32.42
N ILE A 44 -3.37 -3.61 33.00
CA ILE A 44 -3.13 -5.06 32.96
C ILE A 44 -3.92 -5.65 34.11
N VAL A 45 -5.03 -6.30 33.80
CA VAL A 45 -5.80 -7.09 34.76
C VAL A 45 -5.66 -8.53 34.32
N ASP A 46 -5.07 -9.36 35.18
CA ASP A 46 -5.01 -10.81 34.98
C ASP A 46 -4.23 -11.25 33.72
N GLY A 47 -3.07 -10.62 33.49
CA GLY A 47 -2.18 -10.92 32.35
C GLY A 47 -2.73 -10.52 30.97
N ARG A 48 -3.91 -9.88 30.91
CA ARG A 48 -4.51 -9.39 29.67
C ARG A 48 -4.66 -7.87 29.73
N SER A 49 -4.30 -7.20 28.63
CA SER A 49 -4.53 -5.76 28.50
C SER A 49 -6.04 -5.52 28.38
N ARG A 50 -6.66 -4.96 29.42
CA ARG A 50 -8.08 -4.61 29.42
C ARG A 50 -8.20 -3.09 29.40
N VAL A 51 -8.96 -2.57 28.44
CA VAL A 51 -9.32 -1.15 28.42
C VAL A 51 -10.27 -0.87 29.58
N VAL A 52 -9.99 0.17 30.37
CA VAL A 52 -10.92 0.57 31.44
C VAL A 52 -12.14 1.22 30.78
N PRO A 53 -13.36 0.65 30.93
CA PRO A 53 -14.56 1.31 30.46
C PRO A 53 -14.68 2.66 31.19
N ASN A 54 -14.98 3.73 30.44
CA ASN A 54 -15.11 5.10 30.93
C ASN A 54 -13.80 5.90 31.17
N SER A 55 -12.62 5.38 30.79
CA SER A 55 -11.34 6.12 30.88
C SER A 55 -10.90 6.76 29.55
N TYR A 56 -11.86 7.29 28.79
CA TYR A 56 -11.55 8.07 27.59
C TYR A 56 -10.96 9.42 28.02
N LYS A 57 -9.65 9.60 27.82
CA LYS A 57 -8.99 10.88 27.99
C LYS A 57 -8.76 11.50 26.61
N ILE A 58 -9.28 12.70 26.44
CA ILE A 58 -8.98 13.54 25.29
C ILE A 58 -7.55 14.04 25.51
N ILE A 59 -6.60 13.54 24.72
CA ILE A 59 -5.22 14.01 24.75
C ILE A 59 -5.08 15.24 23.86
N ALA A 60 -3.99 15.99 24.06
CA ALA A 60 -3.66 17.13 23.21
C ALA A 60 -3.64 16.67 21.74
N SER A 61 -4.47 17.32 20.92
CA SER A 61 -4.52 17.03 19.49
C SER A 61 -3.13 17.23 18.91
N THR A 62 -2.57 16.20 18.27
CA THR A 62 -1.35 16.29 17.46
C THR A 62 -1.78 16.37 16.00
N PRO A 63 -2.23 17.54 15.51
CA PRO A 63 -2.58 17.67 14.11
C PRO A 63 -1.34 17.34 13.27
N ILE A 64 -1.56 16.57 12.20
CA ILE A 64 -0.50 16.25 11.25
C ILE A 64 -0.10 17.55 10.55
N ASN A 65 1.13 18.01 10.79
CA ASN A 65 1.69 19.14 10.04
C ASN A 65 1.95 18.72 8.59
N VAL A 66 2.04 19.70 7.68
CA VAL A 66 2.35 19.46 6.25
C VAL A 66 3.62 18.62 6.08
N LEU A 67 4.64 18.83 6.93
CA LEU A 67 5.85 18.02 6.93
C LEU A 67 5.61 16.56 7.32
N ASP A 68 4.72 16.31 8.29
CA ASP A 68 4.39 14.95 8.73
C ASP A 68 3.48 14.23 7.73
N MET A 69 2.66 14.98 6.99
CA MET A 69 1.93 14.46 5.82
C MET A 69 2.90 13.94 4.76
N PHE A 70 3.95 14.70 4.43
CA PHE A 70 4.97 14.23 3.48
C PHE A 70 5.78 13.04 4.02
N LYS A 71 5.99 12.95 5.35
CA LYS A 71 6.63 11.77 5.97
C LYS A 71 5.76 10.51 5.92
N ALA A 72 4.44 10.63 5.78
CA ALA A 72 3.55 9.47 5.68
C ALA A 72 3.88 8.60 4.47
N ILE A 73 4.34 9.19 3.36
CA ILE A 73 4.74 8.47 2.15
C ILE A 73 5.94 7.54 2.42
N PRO A 74 7.12 8.03 2.85
CA PRO A 74 8.26 7.15 3.14
C PRO A 74 7.99 6.19 4.31
N LEU A 75 7.16 6.57 5.30
CA LEU A 75 6.74 5.65 6.36
C LEU A 75 5.91 4.49 5.82
N GLY A 76 4.99 4.77 4.88
CA GLY A 76 4.21 3.76 4.16
C GLY A 76 5.11 2.82 3.34
N PHE A 77 6.11 3.37 2.65
CA PHE A 77 7.13 2.56 1.98
C PHE A 77 7.87 1.66 2.97
N LYS A 78 8.30 2.18 4.13
CA LYS A 78 8.96 1.39 5.17
C LYS A 78 8.13 0.20 5.63
N ALA A 79 6.81 0.37 5.80
CA ALA A 79 5.90 -0.72 6.14
C ALA A 79 5.74 -1.75 5.01
N GLY A 80 5.83 -1.31 3.75
CA GLY A 80 5.73 -2.18 2.56
C GLY A 80 7.04 -2.80 2.08
N VAL A 81 8.18 -2.48 2.71
CA VAL A 81 9.51 -2.94 2.28
C VAL A 81 9.57 -4.45 2.11
N GLU A 82 8.99 -5.21 3.03
CA GLU A 82 8.97 -6.68 2.99
C GLU A 82 8.36 -7.21 1.67
N ILE A 83 7.20 -6.66 1.27
CA ILE A 83 6.50 -7.06 0.04
C ILE A 83 7.33 -6.66 -1.18
N ILE A 84 7.91 -5.46 -1.19
CA ILE A 84 8.75 -4.98 -2.29
C ILE A 84 9.95 -5.92 -2.50
N PHE A 85 10.61 -6.36 -1.41
CA PHE A 85 11.72 -7.29 -1.49
C PHE A 85 11.31 -8.66 -2.02
N ILE A 86 10.17 -9.21 -1.59
CA ILE A 86 9.69 -10.51 -2.07
C ILE A 86 9.40 -10.45 -3.58
N VAL A 87 8.67 -9.43 -4.03
CA VAL A 87 8.32 -9.26 -5.46
C VAL A 87 9.57 -9.04 -6.31
N LEU A 88 10.51 -8.23 -5.82
CA LEU A 88 11.76 -7.93 -6.53
C LEU A 88 12.69 -9.15 -6.58
N ALA A 89 12.87 -9.86 -5.47
CA ALA A 89 13.68 -11.09 -5.43
C ALA A 89 13.08 -12.18 -6.33
N GLY A 90 11.76 -12.37 -6.28
CA GLY A 90 11.04 -13.28 -7.18
C GLY A 90 11.21 -12.88 -8.64
N GLY A 91 11.03 -11.60 -8.97
CA GLY A 91 11.23 -11.08 -10.32
C GLY A 91 12.65 -11.28 -10.85
N ILE A 92 13.67 -11.04 -10.02
CA ILE A 92 15.07 -11.30 -10.38
C ILE A 92 15.30 -12.79 -10.63
N MET A 93 14.82 -13.66 -9.73
CA MET A 93 14.95 -15.11 -9.87
C MET A 93 14.34 -15.60 -11.18
N PHE A 94 13.09 -15.22 -11.48
CA PHE A 94 12.43 -15.60 -12.72
C PHE A 94 13.15 -15.04 -13.95
N GLY A 95 13.60 -13.78 -13.90
CA GLY A 95 14.39 -13.19 -14.99
C GLY A 95 15.72 -13.92 -15.25
N PHE A 96 16.39 -14.40 -14.19
CA PHE A 96 17.61 -15.19 -14.31
C PHE A 96 17.34 -16.59 -14.87
N MET A 97 16.24 -17.22 -14.44
CA MET A 97 15.80 -18.54 -14.93
C MET A 97 15.41 -18.50 -16.41
N GLU A 98 14.75 -17.43 -16.86
CA GLU A 98 14.41 -17.20 -18.27
C GLU A 98 15.67 -17.00 -19.12
N LYS A 99 16.61 -16.16 -18.66
CA LYS A 99 17.90 -15.94 -19.34
C LYS A 99 18.74 -17.20 -19.47
N SER A 100 18.71 -18.07 -18.45
CA SER A 100 19.45 -19.34 -18.45
C SER A 100 18.73 -20.47 -19.20
N LYS A 101 17.51 -20.22 -19.71
CA LYS A 101 16.63 -21.21 -20.33
C LYS A 101 16.35 -22.43 -19.44
N ALA A 102 16.48 -22.25 -18.12
CA ALA A 102 16.30 -23.33 -17.16
C ALA A 102 14.86 -23.86 -17.18
N ILE A 103 13.88 -22.96 -17.39
CA ILE A 103 12.46 -23.28 -17.45
C ILE A 103 12.15 -24.08 -18.72
N GLU A 104 12.64 -23.64 -19.87
CA GLU A 104 12.45 -24.29 -21.16
C GLU A 104 13.09 -25.68 -21.18
N ASN A 105 14.30 -25.82 -20.62
CA ASN A 105 14.96 -27.12 -20.52
C ASN A 105 14.26 -28.07 -19.54
N ALA A 106 13.74 -27.56 -18.41
CA ALA A 106 12.99 -28.36 -17.44
C ALA A 106 11.66 -28.86 -18.03
N VAL A 107 10.90 -27.99 -18.68
CA VAL A 107 9.63 -28.35 -19.34
C VAL A 107 9.88 -29.27 -20.53
N GLY A 108 10.90 -28.98 -21.35
CA GLY A 108 11.28 -29.80 -22.50
C GLY A 108 11.73 -31.20 -22.11
N SER A 109 12.57 -31.34 -21.07
CA SER A 109 13.01 -32.65 -20.57
C SER A 109 11.84 -33.48 -20.05
N ASN A 110 10.89 -32.87 -19.35
CA ASN A 110 9.72 -33.59 -18.83
C ASN A 110 8.75 -33.98 -19.95
N CYS A 111 8.56 -33.13 -20.97
CA CYS A 111 7.74 -33.45 -22.13
C CYS A 111 8.33 -34.63 -22.95
N ILE A 112 9.64 -34.63 -23.18
CA ILE A 112 10.34 -35.72 -23.89
C ILE A 112 10.29 -37.02 -23.09
N PHE A 113 10.39 -36.96 -21.74
CA PHE A 113 10.35 -38.15 -20.89
C PHE A 113 8.97 -38.83 -20.87
N TYR A 114 7.88 -38.07 -21.05
CA TYR A 114 6.52 -38.61 -21.18
C TYR A 114 6.15 -39.04 -22.62
N GLY A 115 7.07 -38.95 -23.58
CA GLY A 115 6.93 -39.58 -24.91
C GLY A 115 5.91 -38.92 -25.84
N LEU A 116 5.90 -37.58 -25.91
CA LEU A 116 5.14 -36.81 -26.89
C LEU A 116 6.06 -35.97 -27.76
#